data_AF-A0A7S3HPF5-F1
#
_entry.id   AF-A0A7S3HPF5-F1
#
_cell.length_a   1.000
_cell.length_b   1.000
_cell.length_c   1.000
_cell.angle_alpha   90.00
_cell.angle_beta   90.00
_cell.angle_gamma   90.00
#
_symmetry.space_group_name_H-M   'P 1'
#
loop_
_entity.id
_entity.type
_entity.pdbx_description
1 polymer ?
#
loop_
_entity_poly.entity_id
_entity_poly.type
_entity_poly.pdbx_seq_one_letter_code
_entity_poly.pdbx_strand_id
1 'polypeptide(L)'
;FDGLQDRDVCNAYAEAQGSRDHPVDSSIVWHVWESTKGKHLTDRTVRALSAPQWVRISGREPGKENAAINGDYVLVTVVEGKAAYKKKGTNHVIRYWLAEDRWIVDLESGFDGGDVANAYADAKGADNPGSGVLVWHVWETAKGRHAVDSEVLAEGLRHAAIDPVQLAALVSARPGCQSGA
;
A
#
# COMPACT_ATOMS: atom_id res chain seq x y z
N PHE A 1 -34.50 6.44 13.92
CA PHE A 1 -33.85 5.87 12.73
C PHE A 1 -34.04 6.86 11.61
N ASP A 2 -33.14 7.83 11.53
CA ASP A 2 -33.19 8.92 10.55
C ASP A 2 -31.96 8.74 9.65
N GLY A 3 -32.08 7.75 8.74
CA GLY A 3 -30.96 7.17 8.00
C GLY A 3 -31.05 7.32 6.48
N LEU A 4 -31.97 8.15 6.00
CA LEU A 4 -32.09 8.53 4.59
C LEU A 4 -32.15 10.06 4.57
N GLN A 5 -30.99 10.70 4.69
CA GLN A 5 -30.90 12.12 4.36
C GLN A 5 -31.11 12.27 2.86
N ASP A 6 -32.21 12.93 2.53
CA ASP A 6 -32.71 13.32 1.20
C ASP A 6 -31.83 14.40 0.53
N ARG A 7 -30.51 14.30 0.67
CA ARG A 7 -29.56 15.30 0.15
C ARG A 7 -28.46 14.64 -0.65
N ASP A 8 -28.39 14.98 -1.93
CA ASP A 8 -27.29 14.71 -2.86
C ASP A 8 -26.00 15.41 -2.40
N VAL A 9 -25.47 15.05 -1.24
CA VAL A 9 -24.22 15.61 -0.72
C VAL A 9 -23.04 14.80 -1.23
N CYS A 10 -22.36 15.34 -2.24
CA CYS A 10 -21.10 14.80 -2.73
C CYS A 10 -19.96 15.17 -1.76
N ASN A 11 -19.47 14.21 -0.98
CA ASN A 11 -18.33 14.42 -0.06
C ASN A 11 -16.98 14.45 -0.77
N ALA A 12 -16.85 13.70 -1.87
CA ALA A 12 -15.67 13.71 -2.72
C ALA A 12 -16.01 13.25 -4.14
N TYR A 13 -15.27 13.77 -5.11
CA TYR A 13 -15.29 13.27 -6.49
C TYR A 13 -13.87 13.27 -7.06
N ALA A 14 -13.71 12.58 -8.17
CA ALA A 14 -12.48 12.63 -8.94
C ALA A 14 -12.84 12.84 -10.41
N GLU A 15 -12.06 13.68 -11.10
CA GLU A 15 -12.25 13.89 -12.52
C GLU A 15 -11.62 12.73 -13.30
N ALA A 16 -12.42 12.03 -14.11
CA ALA A 16 -11.96 10.86 -14.86
C ALA A 16 -10.98 11.19 -16.01
N GLN A 17 -10.71 12.47 -16.28
CA GLN A 17 -9.82 13.00 -17.33
C GLN A 17 -9.82 12.18 -18.64
N GLY A 18 -11.00 11.79 -19.12
CA GLY A 18 -11.28 11.35 -20.49
C GLY A 18 -10.73 10.00 -20.96
N SER A 19 -9.77 9.35 -20.28
CA SER A 19 -9.18 8.11 -20.82
C SER A 19 -8.36 7.28 -19.82
N ARG A 20 -8.79 7.14 -18.57
CA ARG A 20 -8.08 6.25 -17.62
C ARG A 20 -8.82 4.93 -17.49
N ASP A 21 -8.11 3.84 -17.79
CA ASP A 21 -8.65 2.48 -17.85
C ASP A 21 -9.17 1.97 -16.50
N HIS A 22 -8.80 2.63 -15.40
CA HIS A 22 -9.12 2.14 -14.06
C HIS A 22 -9.35 3.30 -13.05
N PRO A 23 -10.38 3.21 -12.17
CA PRO A 23 -10.72 4.25 -11.18
C PRO A 23 -9.66 4.42 -10.07
N VAL A 24 -8.58 3.67 -10.14
CA VAL A 24 -7.55 3.57 -9.09
C VAL A 24 -6.16 3.92 -9.65
N ASP A 25 -6.13 4.72 -10.72
CA ASP A 25 -4.91 5.31 -11.24
C ASP A 25 -4.38 6.37 -10.26
N SER A 26 -3.11 6.24 -9.89
CA SER A 26 -2.41 7.14 -8.94
C SER A 26 -2.33 8.60 -9.38
N SER A 27 -2.55 8.88 -10.67
CA SER A 27 -2.58 10.23 -11.24
C SER A 27 -3.94 10.91 -11.09
N ILE A 28 -4.98 10.20 -10.61
CA ILE A 28 -6.31 10.77 -10.38
C ILE A 28 -6.27 11.74 -9.21
N VAL A 29 -6.75 12.96 -9.46
CA VAL A 29 -6.85 14.01 -8.45
C VAL A 29 -8.23 13.96 -7.80
N TRP A 30 -8.23 13.79 -6.48
CA TRP A 30 -9.44 13.78 -5.68
C TRP A 30 -9.79 15.20 -5.21
N HIS A 31 -11.07 15.54 -5.33
CA HIS A 31 -11.67 16.77 -4.86
C HIS A 31 -12.54 16.45 -3.65
N VAL A 32 -12.15 16.90 -2.47
CA VAL A 32 -12.85 16.63 -1.20
C VAL A 32 -13.56 17.89 -0.73
N TRP A 33 -14.79 17.75 -0.26
CA TRP A 33 -15.58 18.86 0.26
C TRP A 33 -14.95 19.44 1.54
N GLU A 34 -14.69 20.75 1.56
CA GLU A 34 -14.20 21.46 2.74
C GLU A 34 -15.28 22.40 3.27
N SER A 35 -15.94 21.99 4.36
CA SER A 35 -17.10 22.70 4.91
C SER A 35 -16.83 24.17 5.26
N THR A 36 -15.65 24.49 5.77
CA THR A 36 -15.26 25.87 6.11
C THR A 36 -15.18 26.78 4.88
N LYS A 37 -14.83 26.23 3.72
CA LYS A 37 -14.72 26.99 2.46
C LYS A 37 -15.94 26.85 1.56
N GLY A 38 -16.88 25.95 1.90
CA GLY A 38 -18.10 25.70 1.13
C GLY A 38 -17.84 25.26 -0.31
N LYS A 39 -16.74 24.55 -0.57
CA LYS A 39 -16.39 24.05 -1.91
C LYS A 39 -15.51 22.80 -1.82
N HIS A 40 -15.45 22.04 -2.93
CA HIS A 40 -14.47 20.97 -3.06
C HIS A 40 -13.08 21.53 -3.36
N LEU A 41 -12.07 21.02 -2.66
CA LEU A 41 -10.67 21.31 -2.90
C LEU A 41 -9.93 20.05 -3.33
N THR A 42 -8.92 20.23 -4.19
CA THR A 42 -7.99 19.15 -4.52
C THR A 42 -7.20 18.76 -3.27
N ASP A 43 -7.29 17.50 -2.87
CA ASP A 43 -6.50 16.94 -1.77
C ASP A 43 -5.49 15.94 -2.32
N ARG A 44 -4.21 16.35 -2.37
CA ARG A 44 -3.12 15.50 -2.87
C ARG A 44 -2.75 14.36 -1.92
N THR A 45 -3.27 14.38 -0.69
CA THR A 45 -3.08 13.32 0.29
C THR A 45 -4.09 12.19 0.10
N VAL A 46 -5.23 12.48 -0.53
CA VAL A 46 -6.23 11.47 -0.90
C VAL A 46 -5.85 10.85 -2.23
N ARG A 47 -5.60 9.54 -2.22
CA ARG A 47 -5.22 8.76 -3.40
C ARG A 47 -5.99 7.46 -3.44
N ALA A 48 -6.27 6.99 -4.64
CA ALA A 48 -6.76 5.65 -4.89
C ALA A 48 -5.58 4.78 -5.34
N LEU A 49 -5.42 3.59 -4.76
CA LEU A 49 -4.32 2.66 -5.10
C LEU A 49 -4.83 1.25 -5.37
N SER A 50 -4.39 0.65 -6.48
CA SER A 50 -4.71 -0.73 -6.84
C SER A 50 -3.73 -1.65 -6.13
N ALA A 51 -4.03 -1.93 -4.86
CA ALA A 51 -3.13 -2.64 -3.98
C ALA A 51 -3.85 -3.78 -3.25
N PRO A 52 -3.26 -4.98 -3.15
CA PRO A 52 -3.77 -6.01 -2.25
C PRO A 52 -3.67 -5.50 -0.82
N GLN A 53 -4.58 -5.95 0.05
CA GLN A 53 -4.58 -5.57 1.45
C GLN A 53 -3.42 -6.22 2.21
N TRP A 54 -2.99 -7.41 1.76
CA TRP A 54 -1.92 -8.20 2.36
C TRP A 54 -0.95 -8.64 1.26
N VAL A 55 0.32 -8.73 1.60
CA VAL A 55 1.35 -9.34 0.76
C VAL A 55 2.03 -10.41 1.60
N ARG A 56 2.02 -11.65 1.09
CA ARG A 56 2.71 -12.78 1.73
C ARG A 56 4.02 -13.02 1.01
N ILE A 57 5.14 -12.97 1.74
CA ILE A 57 6.44 -13.42 1.25
C ILE A 57 6.67 -14.84 1.77
N SER A 58 7.09 -15.76 0.90
CA SER A 58 7.37 -17.14 1.26
C SER A 58 8.53 -17.73 0.45
N GLY A 59 9.00 -18.91 0.86
CA GLY A 59 9.96 -19.72 0.10
C GLY A 59 11.42 -19.63 0.58
N ARG A 60 11.77 -18.63 1.39
CA ARG A 60 13.09 -18.60 2.04
C ARG A 60 13.16 -19.64 3.18
N GLU A 61 14.07 -20.60 3.10
CA GLU A 61 14.15 -21.70 4.08
C GLU A 61 14.48 -21.20 5.51
N PRO A 62 13.86 -21.76 6.57
CA PRO A 62 14.24 -21.46 7.94
C PRO A 62 15.73 -21.73 8.19
N GLY A 63 16.45 -20.74 8.72
CA GLY A 63 17.89 -20.84 8.99
C GLY A 63 18.80 -20.28 7.89
N LYS A 64 18.27 -20.00 6.69
CA LYS A 64 19.00 -19.19 5.70
C LYS A 64 19.06 -17.72 6.14
N GLU A 65 20.08 -17.03 5.67
CA GLU A 65 20.19 -15.58 5.83
C GLU A 65 18.92 -14.89 5.29
N ASN A 66 18.47 -13.85 6.00
CA ASN A 66 17.26 -13.10 5.68
C ASN A 66 15.97 -13.94 5.64
N ALA A 67 15.92 -15.16 6.20
CA ALA A 67 14.69 -15.95 6.29
C ALA A 67 13.53 -15.23 7.01
N ALA A 68 13.86 -14.23 7.83
CA ALA A 68 12.89 -13.38 8.51
C ALA A 68 12.02 -12.52 7.57
N ILE A 69 12.39 -12.39 6.28
CA ILE A 69 11.57 -11.74 5.25
C ILE A 69 10.24 -12.47 5.03
N ASN A 70 10.19 -13.80 5.26
CA ASN A 70 8.96 -14.57 5.07
C ASN A 70 7.86 -14.13 6.04
N GLY A 71 6.60 -14.16 5.59
CA GLY A 71 5.42 -13.91 6.40
C GLY A 71 4.47 -12.91 5.75
N ASP A 72 3.47 -12.51 6.54
CA ASP A 72 2.39 -11.63 6.10
C ASP A 72 2.68 -10.17 6.43
N TYR A 73 2.62 -9.33 5.39
CA TYR A 73 2.74 -7.89 5.49
C TYR A 73 1.38 -7.26 5.18
N VAL A 74 0.89 -6.43 6.08
CA VAL A 74 -0.41 -5.76 5.95
C VAL A 74 -0.19 -4.36 5.39
N LEU A 75 -1.06 -3.91 4.49
CA LEU A 75 -1.07 -2.55 3.98
C LEU A 75 -1.25 -1.56 5.15
N VAL A 76 -0.31 -0.62 5.30
CA VAL A 76 -0.36 0.38 6.38
C VAL A 76 -0.48 1.80 5.84
N THR A 77 0.29 2.14 4.80
CA THR A 77 0.40 3.52 4.33
C THR A 77 0.81 3.56 2.86
N VAL A 78 1.09 4.75 2.36
CA VAL A 78 1.63 5.03 1.03
C VAL A 78 3.02 5.63 1.20
N VAL A 79 4.01 5.05 0.54
CA VAL A 79 5.39 5.57 0.50
C VAL A 79 5.75 5.79 -0.96
N GLU A 80 6.25 7.00 -1.26
CA GLU A 80 6.66 7.39 -2.63
C GLU A 80 5.57 7.13 -3.69
N GLY A 81 4.31 7.34 -3.32
CA GLY A 81 3.16 7.20 -4.20
C GLY A 81 2.66 5.76 -4.42
N LYS A 82 3.30 4.76 -3.79
CA LYS A 82 2.93 3.34 -3.89
C LYS A 82 2.54 2.77 -2.52
N ALA A 83 1.77 1.70 -2.53
CA ALA A 83 1.31 1.02 -1.32
C ALA A 83 2.50 0.47 -0.50
N ALA A 84 2.48 0.66 0.82
CA ALA A 84 3.54 0.21 1.72
C ALA A 84 2.99 -0.69 2.81
N TYR A 85 3.72 -1.77 3.10
CA TYR A 85 3.24 -2.87 3.91
C TYR A 85 4.15 -3.10 5.12
N LYS A 86 3.59 -3.57 6.24
CA LYS A 86 4.34 -3.87 7.46
C LYS A 86 3.98 -5.25 8.00
N LYS A 87 5.00 -5.98 8.43
CA LYS A 87 4.81 -7.27 9.12
C LYS A 87 4.50 -7.04 10.60
N LYS A 88 3.40 -7.62 11.07
CA LYS A 88 2.87 -7.39 12.43
C LYS A 88 3.92 -7.70 13.51
N GLY A 89 4.06 -6.81 14.48
CA GLY A 89 4.95 -7.00 15.64
C GLY A 89 6.44 -6.83 15.34
N THR A 90 6.81 -6.39 14.14
CA THR A 90 8.21 -6.17 13.73
C THR A 90 8.37 -4.79 13.10
N ASN A 91 9.61 -4.39 12.82
CA ASN A 91 9.91 -3.21 11.98
C ASN A 91 10.05 -3.57 10.50
N HIS A 92 9.75 -4.81 10.11
CA HIS A 92 9.94 -5.24 8.73
C HIS A 92 8.87 -4.63 7.84
N VAL A 93 9.30 -4.03 6.73
CA VAL A 93 8.40 -3.38 5.78
C VAL A 93 8.67 -3.80 4.35
N ILE A 94 7.64 -3.68 3.52
CA ILE A 94 7.77 -3.65 2.07
C ILE A 94 7.41 -2.24 1.62
N ARG A 95 8.31 -1.57 0.90
CA ARG A 95 8.07 -0.23 0.34
C ARG A 95 8.61 -0.12 -1.07
N TYR A 96 8.10 0.85 -1.79
CA TYR A 96 8.64 1.23 -3.08
C TYR A 96 9.81 2.19 -2.87
N TRP A 97 10.82 2.07 -3.73
CA TRP A 97 11.97 2.95 -3.81
C TRP A 97 12.09 3.50 -5.24
N LEU A 98 11.69 4.76 -5.37
CA LEU A 98 11.52 5.49 -6.62
C LEU A 98 12.84 5.70 -7.36
N ALA A 99 13.96 5.84 -6.62
CA ALA A 99 15.25 6.14 -7.22
C ALA A 99 15.72 5.06 -8.20
N GLU A 100 15.37 3.79 -7.95
CA GLU A 100 15.75 2.66 -8.81
C GLU A 100 14.55 1.88 -9.36
N ASP A 101 13.32 2.39 -9.19
CA ASP A 101 12.08 1.71 -9.57
C ASP A 101 11.98 0.29 -8.99
N ARG A 102 12.14 0.16 -7.66
CA ARG A 102 12.19 -1.13 -6.97
C ARG A 102 11.18 -1.26 -5.85
N TRP A 103 10.69 -2.47 -5.64
CA TRP A 103 10.13 -2.90 -4.36
C TRP A 103 11.24 -3.42 -3.48
N ILE A 104 11.28 -2.99 -2.21
CA ILE A 104 12.29 -3.43 -1.26
C ILE A 104 11.67 -3.99 0.01
N VAL A 105 12.34 -4.96 0.61
CA VAL A 105 12.08 -5.46 1.96
C VAL A 105 13.19 -4.94 2.87
N ASP A 106 12.82 -4.16 3.87
CA ASP A 106 13.71 -3.61 4.88
C ASP A 106 13.35 -4.25 6.23
N LEU A 107 14.31 -4.92 6.86
CA LEU A 107 14.12 -5.61 8.14
C LEU A 107 14.52 -4.75 9.35
N GLU A 108 15.12 -3.59 9.16
CA GLU A 108 15.77 -2.84 10.24
C GLU A 108 15.18 -1.44 10.41
N SER A 109 15.19 -0.64 9.33
CA SER A 109 14.93 0.81 9.39
C SER A 109 13.47 1.18 9.14
N GLY A 110 12.63 0.20 8.74
CA GLY A 110 11.22 0.44 8.49
C GLY A 110 10.98 1.37 7.30
N PHE A 111 10.01 2.27 7.41
CA PHE A 111 9.62 3.16 6.30
C PHE A 111 10.58 4.34 6.09
N ASP A 112 11.40 4.66 7.09
CA ASP A 112 12.38 5.75 7.03
C ASP A 112 13.76 5.28 6.57
N GLY A 113 13.88 4.00 6.18
CA GLY A 113 15.11 3.43 5.64
C GLY A 113 15.55 4.13 4.35
N GLY A 114 16.87 4.20 4.13
CA GLY A 114 17.47 4.72 2.91
C GLY A 114 17.47 3.69 1.77
N ASP A 115 18.66 3.44 1.23
CA ASP A 115 18.96 2.49 0.15
C ASP A 115 19.29 1.06 0.65
N VAL A 116 19.19 0.82 1.96
CA VAL A 116 19.43 -0.50 2.56
C VAL A 116 18.23 -1.41 2.33
N ALA A 117 18.47 -2.58 1.74
CA ALA A 117 17.43 -3.58 1.47
C ALA A 117 17.95 -5.00 1.75
N ASN A 118 17.19 -5.78 2.52
CA ASN A 118 17.46 -7.21 2.72
C ASN A 118 17.01 -8.03 1.51
N ALA A 119 15.99 -7.56 0.80
CA ALA A 119 15.59 -8.08 -0.51
C ALA A 119 15.01 -6.97 -1.39
N TYR A 120 15.07 -7.15 -2.72
CA TYR A 120 14.40 -6.26 -3.66
C TYR A 120 13.84 -7.02 -4.87
N ALA A 121 12.92 -6.38 -5.58
CA ALA A 121 12.50 -6.75 -6.93
C ALA A 121 12.33 -5.49 -7.78
N ASP A 122 12.86 -5.49 -9.00
CA ASP A 122 12.61 -4.40 -9.97
C ASP A 122 11.12 -4.33 -10.29
N ALA A 123 10.51 -3.16 -10.10
CA ALA A 123 9.06 -3.01 -10.14
C ALA A 123 8.50 -3.23 -11.54
N LYS A 124 9.20 -2.82 -12.61
CA LYS A 124 8.80 -3.06 -14.01
C LYS A 124 7.35 -2.61 -14.28
N GLY A 125 6.95 -1.49 -13.69
CA GLY A 125 5.59 -0.97 -13.77
C GLY A 125 4.53 -1.69 -12.92
N ALA A 126 4.89 -2.71 -12.15
CA ALA A 126 3.97 -3.39 -11.24
C ALA A 126 3.44 -2.43 -10.16
N ASP A 127 2.14 -2.46 -9.93
CA ASP A 127 1.48 -1.59 -8.94
C ASP A 127 1.63 -2.06 -7.50
N ASN A 128 2.00 -3.33 -7.30
CA ASN A 128 2.17 -3.91 -5.99
C ASN A 128 3.28 -4.96 -5.98
N PRO A 129 3.91 -5.23 -4.82
CA PRO A 129 5.04 -6.15 -4.71
C PRO A 129 4.62 -7.63 -4.78
N GLY A 130 3.32 -7.93 -4.73
CA GLY A 130 2.78 -9.30 -4.81
C GLY A 130 2.49 -9.76 -6.24
N SER A 131 3.05 -9.08 -7.24
CA SER A 131 2.85 -9.40 -8.66
C SER A 131 3.75 -10.58 -9.08
N GLY A 132 3.17 -11.61 -9.70
CA GLY A 132 3.89 -12.82 -10.10
C GLY A 132 4.93 -12.64 -11.20
N VAL A 133 5.04 -11.45 -11.82
CA VAL A 133 6.11 -11.13 -12.79
C VAL A 133 7.39 -10.61 -12.13
N LEU A 134 7.34 -10.31 -10.83
CA LEU A 134 8.48 -9.81 -10.08
C LEU A 134 9.43 -10.95 -9.70
N VAL A 135 10.72 -10.70 -9.84
CA VAL A 135 11.78 -11.63 -9.43
C VAL A 135 12.50 -11.03 -8.25
N TRP A 136 12.55 -11.78 -7.14
CA TRP A 136 13.15 -11.31 -5.91
C TRP A 136 14.64 -11.64 -5.83
N HIS A 137 15.40 -10.67 -5.37
CA HIS A 137 16.82 -10.77 -5.09
C HIS A 137 17.03 -10.56 -3.60
N VAL A 138 17.68 -11.51 -2.92
CA VAL A 138 17.92 -11.45 -1.46
C VAL A 138 19.40 -11.22 -1.21
N TRP A 139 19.73 -10.37 -0.25
CA TRP A 139 21.12 -10.14 0.16
C TRP A 139 21.72 -11.43 0.74
N GLU A 140 22.89 -11.79 0.24
CA GLU A 140 23.67 -12.95 0.70
C GLU A 140 25.06 -12.45 1.12
N THR A 141 25.32 -12.34 2.42
CA THR A 141 26.59 -11.87 2.98
C THR A 141 27.76 -12.71 2.48
N ALA A 142 27.59 -14.03 2.36
CA ALA A 142 28.62 -14.91 1.82
C ALA A 142 29.02 -14.58 0.37
N LYS A 143 28.12 -13.95 -0.41
CA LYS A 143 28.38 -13.52 -1.79
C LYS A 143 28.68 -12.01 -1.88
N GLY A 144 28.45 -11.25 -0.80
CA GLY A 144 28.59 -9.80 -0.77
C GLY A 144 27.69 -9.07 -1.78
N ARG A 145 26.53 -9.65 -2.12
CA ARG A 145 25.59 -9.06 -3.09
C ARG A 145 24.18 -9.63 -2.93
N HIS A 146 23.19 -8.92 -3.48
CA HIS A 146 21.88 -9.52 -3.75
C HIS A 146 21.97 -10.57 -4.86
N ALA A 147 21.46 -11.76 -4.58
CA ALA A 147 21.36 -12.84 -5.55
C ALA A 147 19.90 -13.18 -5.82
N VAL A 148 19.57 -13.57 -7.04
CA VAL A 148 18.24 -14.10 -7.39
C VAL A 148 17.94 -15.29 -6.49
N ASP A 149 16.76 -15.28 -5.88
CA ASP A 149 16.22 -16.41 -5.12
C ASP A 149 14.89 -16.83 -5.75
N SER A 150 14.94 -17.89 -6.57
CA SER A 150 13.77 -18.39 -7.31
C SER A 150 12.69 -18.98 -6.42
N GLU A 151 13.04 -19.34 -5.19
CA GLU A 151 12.09 -19.88 -4.23
C GLU A 151 11.29 -18.75 -3.57
N VAL A 152 11.82 -17.52 -3.54
CA VAL A 152 11.14 -16.39 -2.90
C VAL A 152 10.00 -15.90 -3.78
N LEU A 153 8.79 -16.10 -3.28
CA LEU A 153 7.55 -15.67 -3.91
C LEU A 153 6.88 -14.60 -3.05
N ALA A 154 6.35 -13.56 -3.70
CA ALA A 154 5.47 -12.57 -3.09
C ALA A 154 4.08 -12.65 -3.72
N GLU A 155 3.07 -12.85 -2.90
CA GLU A 155 1.69 -13.01 -3.35
C GLU A 155 0.81 -11.89 -2.78
N GLY A 156 0.12 -11.19 -3.67
CA GLY A 156 -0.88 -10.19 -3.29
C GLY A 156 -2.20 -10.85 -2.89
N LEU A 157 -2.51 -10.86 -1.60
CA LEU A 157 -3.74 -11.45 -1.06
C LEU A 157 -4.80 -10.35 -0.87
N ARG A 158 -5.91 -10.51 -1.59
CA ARG A 158 -7.15 -9.76 -1.32
C ARG A 158 -7.94 -10.57 -0.31
N HIS A 159 -8.50 -9.92 0.72
CA HIS A 159 -9.52 -10.60 1.53
C HIS A 159 -10.62 -11.11 0.60
N ALA A 160 -11.18 -12.29 0.90
CA ALA A 160 -12.52 -12.62 0.42
C ALA A 160 -13.41 -11.43 0.76
N ALA A 161 -14.16 -10.92 -0.22
CA ALA A 161 -14.89 -9.65 -0.17
C ALA A 161 -15.29 -9.29 1.27
N ILE A 162 -14.72 -8.20 1.78
CA ILE A 162 -15.13 -7.64 3.08
C ILE A 162 -16.64 -7.53 3.01
N ASP A 163 -17.34 -8.19 3.94
CA ASP A 163 -18.78 -8.04 4.09
C ASP A 163 -19.09 -6.53 4.06
N PRO A 164 -19.96 -6.05 3.15
CA PRO A 164 -20.29 -4.62 3.03
C PRO A 164 -20.56 -3.93 4.38
N VAL A 165 -21.04 -4.69 5.37
CA VAL A 165 -21.29 -4.22 6.75
C VAL A 165 -20.00 -3.79 7.48
N GLN A 166 -18.87 -4.47 7.27
CA GLN A 166 -17.59 -4.10 7.89
C GLN A 166 -16.93 -2.89 7.22
N LEU A 167 -17.17 -2.68 5.92
CA LEU A 167 -16.63 -1.51 5.20
C LEU A 167 -17.23 -0.20 5.73
N ALA A 168 -18.52 -0.20 6.09
CA ALA A 168 -19.19 0.95 6.70
C ALA A 168 -18.60 1.33 8.07
N ALA A 169 -18.13 0.36 8.85
CA ALA A 169 -17.56 0.59 10.17
C ALA A 169 -16.18 1.29 10.12
N LEU A 170 -15.37 1.04 9.09
CA LEU A 170 -14.07 1.70 8.89
C LEU A 170 -14.20 3.18 8.49
N VAL A 171 -15.25 3.53 7.76
CA VAL A 171 -15.53 4.92 7.37
C VAL A 171 -16.16 5.72 8.52
N SER A 172 -16.89 5.05 9.43
CA SER A 172 -17.58 5.68 10.56
C SER A 172 -16.68 6.01 11.76
N ALA A 173 -15.43 5.54 11.82
CA ALA A 173 -14.57 5.65 13.00
C ALA A 173 -13.72 6.94 13.09
N ARG A 174 -14.19 8.07 12.55
CA ARG A 174 -13.58 9.38 12.86
C ARG A 174 -14.20 9.96 14.15
N PRO A 175 -13.39 10.31 15.17
CA PRO A 175 -13.89 11.03 16.34
C PRO A 175 -14.46 12.38 15.89
N GLY A 176 -15.69 12.67 16.32
CA GLY A 176 -16.46 13.83 15.88
C GLY A 176 -15.71 15.14 16.10
N CYS A 177 -15.64 15.94 15.04
CA CYS A 177 -15.39 17.37 15.14
C CYS A 177 -16.60 17.98 15.87
N GLN A 178 -16.50 18.19 17.18
CA GLN A 178 -17.53 18.90 17.94
C GLN A 178 -17.54 20.36 17.47
N SER A 179 -18.61 20.76 16.81
CA SER A 179 -18.91 22.16 16.55
C SER A 179 -19.26 22.85 17.87
N GLY A 180 -18.41 23.78 18.31
CA GLY A 180 -18.76 24.71 19.38
C GLY A 180 -19.89 25.62 18.93
N ALA A 181 -20.90 25.78 19.79
CA ALA A 181 -22.01 26.70 19.66
C ALA A 181 -21.59 28.15 19.94
#